data_AF-A0A970PH36-F1
#
_entry.id   AF-A0A970PH36-F1
#
_cell.length_a   1.000
_cell.length_b   1.000
_cell.length_c   1.000
_cell.angle_alpha   90.00
_cell.angle_beta   90.00
_cell.angle_gamma   90.00
#
_symmetry.space_group_name_H-M   'P 1'
#
loop_
_entity.id
_entity.type
_entity.pdbx_description
1 polymer ?
#
loop_
_entity_poly.entity_id
_entity_poly.type
_entity_poly.pdbx_seq_one_letter_code
_entity_poly.pdbx_strand_id
1 'polypeptide(L)'
;MNENIVVDIAREAIFLIIKVAAPILIVSLTVGLIVSILQTVTSIQEQTLTFVPKLIAILLVLILFGNWMLTSIREFMVELYSNFSYYINVI
;
A
#
# COMPACT_ATOMS: atom_id res chain seq x y z
N MET A 1 30.48 -0.33 5.05
CA MET A 1 29.09 0.14 4.82
C MET A 1 29.03 1.66 4.87
N ASN A 2 28.87 2.34 3.74
CA ASN A 2 28.60 3.78 3.72
C ASN A 2 27.14 4.01 4.19
N GLU A 3 26.95 4.67 5.33
CA GLU A 3 25.64 4.88 5.98
C GLU A 3 24.60 5.48 5.03
N ASN A 4 25.04 6.29 4.07
CA ASN A 4 24.20 6.91 3.05
C ASN A 4 23.44 5.89 2.18
N ILE A 5 24.08 4.77 1.80
CA ILE A 5 23.46 3.76 0.93
C ILE A 5 22.28 3.08 1.64
N VAL A 6 22.43 2.81 2.94
CA VAL A 6 21.36 2.19 3.74
C VAL A 6 20.17 3.14 3.87
N VAL A 7 20.44 4.44 4.08
CA VAL A 7 19.41 5.48 4.17
C VAL A 7 18.68 5.65 2.84
N ASP A 8 19.39 5.63 1.71
CA ASP A 8 18.79 5.76 0.38
C ASP A 8 17.87 4.57 0.05
N ILE A 9 18.33 3.34 0.30
CA ILE A 9 17.51 2.13 0.13
C ILE A 9 16.26 2.17 1.02
N ALA A 10 16.41 2.60 2.28
CA ALA A 10 15.29 2.72 3.19
C ALA A 10 14.26 3.76 2.72
N ARG A 11 14.73 4.89 2.17
CA ARG A 11 13.87 5.94 1.60
C ARG A 11 13.09 5.42 0.40
N GLU A 12 13.73 4.71 -0.51
CA GLU A 12 13.08 4.11 -1.68
C GLU A 12 12.04 3.06 -1.26
N ALA A 13 12.36 2.20 -0.29
CA ALA A 13 11.44 1.22 0.25
C ALA A 13 10.19 1.88 0.85
N ILE A 14 10.36 2.95 1.65
CA ILE A 14 9.22 3.70 2.23
C ILE A 14 8.39 4.33 1.11
N PHE A 15 9.02 4.91 0.10
CA PHE A 15 8.31 5.52 -1.02
C PHE A 15 7.49 4.49 -1.81
N LEU A 16 8.05 3.30 -2.03
CA LEU A 16 7.35 2.17 -2.63
C LEU A 16 6.13 1.74 -1.80
N ILE A 17 6.29 1.61 -0.48
CA ILE A 17 5.19 1.24 0.44
C ILE A 17 4.06 2.26 0.32
N ILE A 18 4.38 3.56 0.36
CA ILE A 18 3.37 4.63 0.23
C ILE A 18 2.68 4.53 -1.13
N LYS A 19 3.43 4.39 -2.22
CA LYS A 19 2.92 4.29 -3.59
C LYS A 19 1.95 3.11 -3.74
N VAL A 20 2.32 1.95 -3.22
CA VAL A 20 1.53 0.71 -3.30
C VAL A 20 0.32 0.73 -2.37
N ALA A 21 0.44 1.32 -1.17
CA ALA A 21 -0.65 1.41 -0.21
C ALA A 21 -1.67 2.51 -0.53
N ALA A 22 -1.26 3.60 -1.20
CA ALA A 22 -2.10 4.75 -1.52
C ALA A 22 -3.48 4.40 -2.12
N PRO A 23 -3.60 3.59 -3.20
CA PRO A 23 -4.91 3.28 -3.78
C PRO A 23 -5.84 2.54 -2.80
N ILE A 24 -5.30 1.62 -2.01
CA ILE A 24 -6.09 0.86 -1.00
C ILE A 24 -6.54 1.79 0.11
N LEU A 25 -5.65 2.65 0.62
CA LEU A 25 -5.95 3.58 1.70
C LEU A 25 -7.00 4.61 1.29
N ILE A 26 -6.88 5.19 0.09
CA ILE A 26 -7.84 6.17 -0.44
C ILE A 26 -9.23 5.54 -0.51
N VAL A 27 -9.35 4.35 -1.11
CA VAL A 27 -10.65 3.69 -1.26
C VAL A 27 -11.22 3.25 0.10
N SER A 28 -10.40 2.68 0.97
CA SER A 28 -10.82 2.27 2.32
C SER A 28 -11.33 3.47 3.14
N LEU A 29 -10.65 4.62 3.03
CA LEU A 29 -11.04 5.86 3.69
C LEU A 29 -12.36 6.38 3.12
N THR A 30 -12.48 6.53 1.80
CA THR A 30 -13.70 7.04 1.15
C THR A 30 -14.92 6.18 1.48
N VAL A 31 -14.80 4.86 1.35
CA VAL A 31 -15.91 3.95 1.65
C VAL A 31 -16.23 3.93 3.14
N GLY A 32 -15.21 3.96 4.00
CA GLY A 32 -15.40 4.08 5.45
C GLY A 32 -16.19 5.34 5.82
N LEU A 33 -15.81 6.49 5.27
CA LEU A 33 -16.49 7.76 5.52
C LEU A 33 -17.95 7.75 5.05
N ILE A 34 -18.20 7.26 3.84
CA ILE A 34 -19.57 7.15 3.28
C ILE A 34 -20.44 6.30 4.21
N VAL A 35 -19.94 5.15 4.65
CA VAL A 35 -20.70 4.26 5.53
C VAL A 35 -20.91 4.90 6.90
N SER A 36 -19.91 5.56 7.48
CA SER A 36 -20.06 6.25 8.78
C SER A 36 -21.12 7.35 8.75
N ILE A 37 -21.24 8.08 7.63
CA ILE A 37 -22.31 9.08 7.46
C ILE A 37 -23.67 8.41 7.39
N LEU A 38 -23.81 7.34 6.60
CA LEU A 38 -25.06 6.59 6.49
C LEU A 38 -25.51 6.04 7.84
N GLN A 39 -24.59 5.45 8.61
CA GLN A 39 -24.86 4.95 9.96
C GLN A 39 -25.37 6.04 10.91
N THR A 40 -24.79 7.24 10.80
CA THR A 40 -25.21 8.40 11.60
C THR A 40 -26.60 8.87 11.21
N VAL A 41 -26.88 9.01 9.91
CA VAL A 41 -28.17 9.50 9.40
C VAL A 41 -29.31 8.51 9.64
N THR A 42 -29.05 7.20 9.55
CA THR A 42 -30.08 6.17 9.80
C THR A 42 -30.16 5.76 11.27
N SER A 43 -29.29 6.27 12.14
CA SER A 43 -29.17 5.86 13.55
C SER A 43 -28.93 4.34 13.75
N ILE A 44 -28.40 3.65 12.73
CA ILE A 44 -28.08 2.20 12.78
C ILE A 44 -26.56 2.06 12.94
N GLN A 45 -26.13 1.65 14.12
CA GLN A 45 -24.70 1.47 14.46
C GLN A 45 -24.30 -0.01 14.52
N GLU A 46 -24.70 -0.78 13.50
CA GLU A 46 -24.32 -2.18 13.36
C GLU A 46 -22.87 -2.31 12.88
N GLN A 47 -22.03 -2.99 13.65
CA GLN A 47 -20.59 -3.13 13.34
C GLN A 47 -20.35 -3.82 12.00
N THR A 48 -21.20 -4.78 11.61
CA THR A 48 -21.09 -5.54 10.36
C THR A 48 -21.25 -4.67 9.11
N LEU A 49 -22.09 -3.61 9.17
CA LEU A 49 -22.32 -2.70 8.06
C LEU A 49 -21.09 -1.84 7.72
N THR A 50 -20.20 -1.58 8.69
CA THR A 50 -18.92 -0.90 8.39
C THR A 50 -17.90 -1.80 7.72
N PHE A 51 -17.95 -3.10 8.03
CA PHE A 51 -16.90 -4.04 7.65
C PHE A 51 -17.10 -4.55 6.22
N VAL A 52 -18.31 -5.00 5.88
CA VAL A 52 -18.57 -5.70 4.61
C VAL A 52 -18.37 -4.79 3.38
N PRO A 53 -18.97 -3.58 3.28
CA PRO A 53 -18.78 -2.71 2.12
C PRO A 53 -17.32 -2.30 1.92
N LYS A 54 -16.60 -2.05 3.02
CA LYS A 54 -15.18 -1.70 3.01
C LYS A 54 -14.33 -2.85 2.47
N LEU A 55 -14.60 -4.08 2.90
CA LEU A 55 -13.88 -5.27 2.45
C LEU A 55 -14.08 -5.48 0.95
N ILE A 56 -15.31 -5.37 0.45
CA ILE A 56 -15.61 -5.51 -0.98
C ILE A 56 -14.84 -4.45 -1.79
N ALA A 57 -14.82 -3.21 -1.32
CA ALA A 57 -14.09 -2.13 -1.99
C ALA A 57 -12.58 -2.39 -2.03
N ILE A 58 -11.98 -2.87 -0.94
CA ILE A 58 -10.55 -3.24 -0.91
C ILE A 58 -10.26 -4.40 -1.89
N LEU A 59 -11.11 -5.42 -1.95
CA LEU A 59 -10.95 -6.51 -2.90
C LEU A 59 -11.01 -6.04 -4.35
N LEU A 60 -11.93 -5.12 -4.68
CA LEU A 60 -12.01 -4.52 -6.01
C LEU A 60 -10.72 -3.77 -6.36
N VAL A 61 -10.17 -2.99 -5.43
CA VAL A 61 -8.88 -2.31 -5.64
C VAL A 61 -7.76 -3.31 -5.86
N LEU A 62 -7.71 -4.40 -5.11
CA LEU A 62 -6.69 -5.44 -5.30
C LEU A 62 -6.81 -6.11 -6.67
N ILE A 63 -8.02 -6.34 -7.18
CA ILE A 63 -8.22 -6.92 -8.51
C ILE A 63 -7.76 -5.92 -9.59
N LEU A 64 -8.11 -4.64 -9.45
CA LEU A 64 -7.81 -3.62 -10.46
C LEU A 64 -6.33 -3.19 -10.46
N PHE A 65 -5.75 -2.99 -9.28
CA PHE A 65 -4.40 -2.46 -9.10
C PHE A 65 -3.37 -3.53 -8.72
N GLY A 66 -3.78 -4.76 -8.45
CA GLY A 66 -2.90 -5.83 -7.98
C GLY A 66 -1.73 -6.11 -8.92
N ASN A 67 -1.96 -6.15 -10.23
CA ASN A 67 -0.87 -6.33 -11.21
C ASN A 67 0.18 -5.21 -11.12
N TRP A 68 -0.26 -3.96 -11.01
CA TRP A 68 0.62 -2.80 -10.89
C TRP A 68 1.39 -2.78 -9.56
N MET A 69 0.73 -3.15 -8.46
CA MET A 69 1.35 -3.27 -7.14
C MET A 69 2.45 -4.32 -7.15
N LEU A 70 2.17 -5.51 -7.69
CA LEU A 70 3.14 -6.60 -7.81
C LEU A 70 4.30 -6.23 -8.73
N THR A 71 4.03 -5.54 -9.83
CA THR A 71 5.07 -5.05 -10.75
C THR A 71 5.99 -4.06 -10.04
N SER A 72 5.44 -3.10 -9.28
CA SER A 72 6.22 -2.11 -8.53
C SER A 72 7.13 -2.78 -7.48
N ILE A 73 6.62 -3.79 -6.77
CA ILE A 73 7.43 -4.55 -5.79
C ILE A 73 8.52 -5.35 -6.49
N ARG A 74 8.18 -5.99 -7.63
CA ARG A 74 9.14 -6.75 -8.42
C ARG A 74 10.26 -5.86 -8.94
N GLU A 75 9.95 -4.68 -9.47
CA GLU A 75 10.94 -3.72 -9.97
C GLU A 75 11.95 -3.35 -8.87
N PHE A 76 11.46 -2.98 -7.69
CA PHE A 76 12.32 -2.67 -6.55
C PHE A 76 13.20 -3.86 -6.14
N MET A 77 12.66 -5.08 -6.11
CA MET A 77 13.44 -6.28 -5.79
C MET A 77 14.52 -6.57 -6.84
N VAL A 78 14.22 -6.38 -8.13
CA VAL A 78 15.18 -6.55 -9.22
C VAL A 78 16.29 -5.52 -9.12
N GLU A 79 15.97 -4.28 -8.80
CA GLU A 79 16.94 -3.20 -8.60
C GLU A 79 17.92 -3.54 -7.47
N LEU A 80 17.40 -3.94 -6.29
CA LEU A 80 18.22 -4.37 -5.17
C LEU A 80 19.14 -5.54 -5.53
N TYR A 81 18.63 -6.53 -6.26
CA TYR A 81 19.41 -7.70 -6.65
C TYR A 81 20.47 -7.37 -7.71
N SER A 82 20.15 -6.50 -8.67
CA SER A 82 21.11 -6.06 -9.70
C SER A 82 22.28 -5.27 -9.10
N ASN A 83 22.01 -4.45 -8.08
CA ASN A 83 23.01 -3.66 -7.39
C ASN A 83 23.69 -4.42 -6.24
N PHE A 84 23.32 -5.68 -6.01
CA PHE A 84 23.85 -6.50 -4.92
C PHE A 84 25.38 -6.65 -4.97
N SER A 85 25.95 -6.86 -6.16
CA SER A 85 27.41 -6.95 -6.34
C SER A 85 28.11 -5.62 -6.03
N TYR A 86 27.49 -4.48 -6.37
CA TYR A 86 28.00 -3.17 -6.02
C TYR A 86 27.97 -2.95 -4.50
N TYR A 87 26.87 -3.31 -3.84
CA TYR A 87 26.75 -3.19 -2.39
C TYR A 87 27.83 -4.00 -1.65
N ILE A 88 28.14 -5.22 -2.10
CA ILE A 88 29.20 -6.04 -1.49
C ILE A 88 30.59 -5.40 -1.65
N ASN A 89 30.89 -4.82 -2.81
CA ASN A 89 32.20 -4.20 -3.05
C ASN A 89 32.42 -2.87 -2.31
N VAL A 90 31.35 -2.23 -1.84
CA VAL A 90 31.37 -0.96 -1.08
C VAL A 90 31.28 -1.18 0.44
N ILE A 91 31.09 -2.43 0.88
CA ILE A 91 31.13 -2.80 2.31
C ILE A 91 32.56 -2.90 2.79
#